data_AF-A0A527I9Q4-F1
#
_entry.id   AF-A0A527I9Q4-F1
#
_cell.length_a   1.000
_cell.length_b   1.000
_cell.length_c   1.000
_cell.angle_alpha   90.00
_cell.angle_beta   90.00
_cell.angle_gamma   90.00
#
_symmetry.space_group_name_H-M   'P 1'
#
loop_
_entity.id
_entity.type
_entity.pdbx_description
1 polymer ?
#
loop_
_entity_poly.entity_id
_entity_poly.type
_entity_poly.pdbx_seq_one_letter_code
_entity_poly.pdbx_strand_id
1 'polypeptide(L)'
;MLYVDAVRGFKNTAEALQEAVANPALATTLDSWNWYGLDPPGVGARYVGVIKIRETLARNAANGPNKIAMARSSILTAYAAWEHETRPALAAELGIDTNRITSPTFGDLNKYRQAVAHVSGRLDRATEVLNLVAVGDNVDLDEVALTTLFDALVLEVNRLAEAHCGLQLGHLFVKRTTH
;
A
#
# COMPACT_ATOMS: atom_id res chain seq x y z
N MET A 1 -15.06 20.83 3.40
CA MET A 1 -14.71 19.83 4.44
C MET A 1 -15.26 18.50 3.98
N LEU A 2 -14.41 17.56 3.53
CA LEU A 2 -14.83 16.21 3.17
C LEU A 2 -15.10 15.45 4.48
N TYR A 3 -16.36 15.11 4.76
CA TYR A 3 -16.65 14.09 5.75
C TYR A 3 -16.55 12.73 5.04
N VAL A 4 -15.35 12.16 5.03
CA VAL A 4 -15.19 10.75 4.70
C VAL A 4 -15.12 10.03 6.04
N ASP A 5 -16.23 9.42 6.46
CA ASP A 5 -16.17 8.44 7.55
C ASP A 5 -15.56 7.15 7.02
N ALA A 6 -14.27 7.21 6.67
CA ALA A 6 -13.53 6.09 6.13
C ALA A 6 -13.34 4.97 7.17
N VAL A 7 -13.66 5.23 8.43
CA VAL A 7 -13.42 4.28 9.52
C VAL A 7 -14.71 3.65 9.97
N ARG A 8 -15.73 4.41 10.39
CA ARG A 8 -17.01 3.83 10.83
C ARG A 8 -17.88 3.43 9.65
N GLY A 9 -17.85 4.19 8.54
CA GLY A 9 -18.57 3.84 7.32
C GLY A 9 -18.10 2.52 6.72
N PHE A 10 -16.78 2.34 6.56
CA PHE A 10 -16.21 1.08 6.09
C PHE A 10 -16.29 -0.04 7.13
N LYS A 11 -16.11 0.24 8.42
CA LYS A 11 -16.25 -0.77 9.49
C LYS A 11 -17.68 -1.30 9.58
N ASN A 12 -18.69 -0.42 9.68
CA ASN A 12 -20.09 -0.84 9.75
C ASN A 12 -20.53 -1.57 8.46
N THR A 13 -20.04 -1.10 7.31
CA THR A 13 -20.23 -1.78 6.03
C THR A 13 -19.57 -3.17 6.07
N ALA A 14 -18.31 -3.29 6.50
CA ALA A 14 -17.59 -4.55 6.60
C ALA A 14 -18.20 -5.52 7.60
N GLU A 15 -18.70 -5.06 8.74
CA GLU A 15 -19.41 -5.85 9.76
C GLU A 15 -20.75 -6.37 9.21
N ALA A 16 -21.57 -5.50 8.61
CA ALA A 16 -22.81 -5.90 7.96
C ALA A 16 -22.58 -6.87 6.78
N LEU A 17 -21.46 -6.71 6.08
CA LEU A 17 -21.02 -7.62 5.01
C LEU A 17 -20.54 -8.98 5.55
N GLN A 18 -19.84 -9.01 6.68
CA GLN A 18 -19.45 -10.26 7.35
C GLN A 18 -20.67 -11.04 7.84
N GLU A 19 -21.66 -10.35 8.42
CA GLU A 19 -22.93 -10.97 8.82
C GLU A 19 -23.73 -11.50 7.62
N ALA A 20 -23.78 -10.78 6.50
CA ALA A 20 -24.46 -11.21 5.28
C ALA A 20 -23.79 -12.43 4.63
N VAL A 21 -22.45 -12.51 4.65
CA VAL A 21 -21.71 -13.68 4.16
C VAL A 21 -21.92 -14.92 5.05
N ALA A 22 -22.08 -14.72 6.37
CA ALA A 22 -22.32 -15.79 7.32
C ALA A 22 -23.77 -16.34 7.29
N ASN A 23 -24.71 -15.66 6.63
CA ASN A 23 -26.12 -16.05 6.59
C ASN A 23 -26.67 -16.14 5.14
N PRO A 24 -26.73 -17.35 4.55
CA PRO A 24 -27.19 -17.57 3.18
C PRO A 24 -28.62 -17.07 2.87
N ALA A 25 -29.46 -16.91 3.90
CA ALA A 25 -30.83 -16.39 3.73
C ALA A 25 -30.87 -14.91 3.33
N LEU A 26 -29.75 -14.18 3.45
CA LEU A 26 -29.63 -12.77 3.10
C LEU A 26 -29.17 -12.53 1.65
N ALA A 27 -29.22 -13.53 0.75
CA ALA A 27 -28.75 -13.40 -0.63
C ALA A 27 -29.33 -12.18 -1.40
N THR A 28 -30.56 -11.76 -1.10
CA THR A 28 -31.18 -10.53 -1.68
C THR A 28 -30.49 -9.23 -1.24
N THR A 29 -29.82 -9.22 -0.08
CA THR A 29 -29.00 -8.09 0.37
C THR A 29 -27.70 -7.94 -0.43
N LEU A 30 -27.16 -9.01 -1.02
CA LEU A 30 -25.92 -8.94 -1.79
C LEU A 30 -26.08 -8.17 -3.11
N ASP A 31 -27.27 -8.18 -3.70
CA ASP A 31 -27.62 -7.35 -4.87
C ASP A 31 -28.12 -5.95 -4.50
N SER A 32 -28.23 -5.63 -3.20
CA SER A 32 -28.61 -4.30 -2.75
C SER A 32 -27.48 -3.29 -2.97
N TRP A 33 -27.88 -2.04 -3.15
CA TRP A 33 -26.96 -0.92 -3.38
C TRP A 33 -26.34 -0.44 -2.08
N ASN A 34 -25.02 -0.36 -2.06
CA ASN A 34 -24.26 0.39 -1.07
C ASN A 34 -23.98 1.79 -1.62
N TRP A 35 -24.26 2.81 -0.81
CA TRP A 35 -24.16 4.22 -1.18
C TRP A 35 -23.06 4.89 -0.38
N TYR A 36 -22.14 5.56 -1.07
CA TYR A 36 -21.11 6.36 -0.44
C TYR A 36 -21.40 7.83 -0.71
N GLY A 37 -21.39 8.68 0.32
CA GLY A 37 -21.78 10.08 0.19
C GLY A 37 -20.94 11.03 1.03
N LEU A 38 -21.13 12.32 0.77
CA LEU A 38 -20.52 13.43 1.51
C LEU A 38 -21.33 13.79 2.75
N ASP A 39 -22.61 13.42 2.76
CA ASP A 39 -23.59 13.79 3.76
C ASP A 39 -24.12 12.51 4.45
N PRO A 40 -24.52 12.57 5.74
CA PRO A 40 -25.18 11.46 6.42
C PRO A 40 -26.46 11.01 5.67
N PRO A 41 -26.90 9.75 5.82
CA PRO A 41 -28.11 9.27 5.17
C PRO A 41 -29.33 10.13 5.53
N GLY A 42 -30.05 10.65 4.52
CA GLY A 42 -31.22 11.52 4.73
C GLY A 42 -31.72 12.22 3.46
N VAL A 43 -32.83 12.94 3.59
CA VAL A 43 -33.40 13.75 2.51
C VAL A 43 -32.41 14.86 2.14
N GLY A 44 -32.00 14.93 0.87
CA GLY A 44 -31.02 15.90 0.38
C GLY A 44 -29.55 15.47 0.50
N ALA A 45 -29.27 14.26 0.97
CA ALA A 45 -27.91 13.74 1.04
C ALA A 45 -27.31 13.59 -0.37
N ARG A 46 -26.06 14.03 -0.54
CA ARG A 46 -25.31 13.87 -1.79
C ARG A 46 -24.43 12.64 -1.73
N TYR A 47 -24.67 11.74 -2.66
CA TYR A 47 -23.88 10.53 -2.84
C TYR A 47 -22.81 10.74 -3.92
N VAL A 48 -21.60 10.24 -3.63
CA VAL A 48 -20.43 10.27 -4.53
C VAL A 48 -20.41 9.02 -5.42
N GLY A 49 -20.96 7.90 -4.94
CA GLY A 49 -20.99 6.67 -5.71
C GLY A 49 -21.96 5.64 -5.15
N VAL A 50 -22.29 4.68 -6.02
CA VAL A 50 -23.14 3.54 -5.69
C VAL A 50 -22.50 2.28 -6.26
N ILE A 51 -22.55 1.18 -5.50
CA ILE A 51 -22.01 -0.11 -5.92
C ILE A 51 -22.85 -1.22 -5.30
N LYS A 52 -22.98 -2.37 -5.96
CA LYS A 52 -23.64 -3.51 -5.32
C LYS A 52 -22.79 -4.07 -4.19
N ILE A 53 -23.42 -4.51 -3.11
CA ILE A 53 -22.75 -5.14 -1.96
C ILE A 53 -21.87 -6.32 -2.40
N ARG A 54 -22.35 -7.17 -3.32
CA ARG A 54 -21.57 -8.27 -3.90
C ARG A 54 -20.34 -7.83 -4.69
N GLU A 55 -20.41 -6.69 -5.35
CA GLU A 55 -19.27 -6.13 -6.09
C GLU A 55 -18.25 -5.54 -5.12
N THR A 56 -18.71 -4.94 -4.01
CA THR A 56 -17.82 -4.53 -2.91
C THR A 56 -17.10 -5.73 -2.31
N LEU A 57 -17.80 -6.86 -2.07
CA LEU A 57 -17.15 -8.10 -1.62
C LEU A 57 -16.11 -8.58 -2.61
N ALA A 58 -16.47 -8.71 -3.88
CA ALA A 58 -15.55 -9.18 -4.92
C ALA A 58 -14.31 -8.29 -5.03
N ARG A 59 -14.47 -6.97 -4.90
CA ARG A 59 -13.35 -6.01 -4.92
C ARG A 59 -12.43 -6.13 -3.71
N ASN A 60 -12.96 -6.48 -2.53
CA ASN A 60 -12.22 -6.58 -1.26
C ASN A 60 -11.84 -8.01 -0.88
N ALA A 61 -12.20 -9.01 -1.69
CA ALA A 61 -11.81 -10.40 -1.49
C ALA A 61 -10.27 -10.54 -1.39
N ALA A 62 -9.79 -11.67 -0.88
CA ALA A 62 -8.38 -12.01 -0.96
C ALA A 62 -7.93 -11.93 -2.43
N ASN A 63 -6.83 -11.19 -2.69
CA ASN A 63 -6.33 -10.88 -4.04
C ASN A 63 -7.32 -10.12 -4.96
N GLY A 64 -8.35 -9.50 -4.38
CA GLY A 64 -9.29 -8.66 -5.10
C GLY A 64 -8.66 -7.34 -5.57
N PRO A 65 -9.30 -6.65 -6.53
CA PRO A 65 -8.83 -5.38 -7.08
C PRO A 65 -8.40 -4.32 -6.05
N ASN A 66 -9.09 -4.20 -4.92
CA ASN A 66 -8.72 -3.23 -3.88
C ASN A 66 -7.45 -3.64 -3.14
N LYS A 67 -7.26 -4.94 -2.88
CA LYS A 67 -6.04 -5.45 -2.24
C LYS A 67 -4.83 -5.25 -3.15
N ILE A 68 -4.98 -5.56 -4.44
CA ILE A 68 -3.96 -5.29 -5.45
C ILE A 68 -3.64 -3.79 -5.52
N ALA A 69 -4.66 -2.93 -5.58
CA ALA A 69 -4.47 -1.49 -5.62
C ALA A 69 -3.73 -0.98 -4.36
N MET A 70 -4.10 -1.46 -3.18
CA MET A 70 -3.42 -1.12 -1.92
C MET A 70 -1.96 -1.55 -1.93
N ALA A 71 -1.65 -2.80 -2.30
CA ALA A 71 -0.28 -3.30 -2.37
C ALA A 71 0.58 -2.47 -3.34
N ARG A 72 0.03 -2.17 -4.52
CA ARG A 72 0.65 -1.29 -5.52
C ARG A 72 0.90 0.12 -4.98
N SER A 73 -0.08 0.73 -4.31
CA SER A 73 0.08 2.02 -3.65
C SER A 73 1.17 1.98 -2.57
N SER A 74 1.23 0.92 -1.76
CA SER A 74 2.27 0.72 -0.74
C SER A 74 3.68 0.70 -1.34
N ILE A 75 3.88 0.05 -2.49
CA ILE A 75 5.16 0.07 -3.22
C ILE A 75 5.54 1.49 -3.65
N LEU A 76 4.59 2.23 -4.24
CA LEU A 76 4.83 3.61 -4.67
C LEU A 76 5.18 4.52 -3.49
N THR A 77 4.44 4.42 -2.39
CA THR A 77 4.68 5.20 -1.17
C THR A 77 6.02 4.84 -0.53
N ALA A 78 6.38 3.56 -0.44
CA ALA A 78 7.66 3.13 0.12
C ALA A 78 8.85 3.68 -0.70
N TYR A 79 8.75 3.64 -2.03
CA TYR A 79 9.79 4.21 -2.89
C TYR A 79 9.90 5.73 -2.73
N ALA A 80 8.76 6.43 -2.66
CA ALA A 80 8.75 7.88 -2.47
C ALA A 80 9.38 8.28 -1.12
N ALA A 81 9.04 7.58 -0.03
CA ALA A 81 9.63 7.81 1.29
C ALA A 81 11.15 7.56 1.29
N TRP A 82 11.61 6.54 0.57
CA TRP A 82 13.04 6.31 0.39
C TRP A 82 13.72 7.46 -0.37
N GLU A 83 13.24 7.77 -1.56
CA GLU A 83 13.93 8.68 -2.48
C GLU A 83 13.86 10.15 -2.05
N HIS A 84 12.77 10.56 -1.39
CA HIS A 84 12.52 11.96 -1.04
C HIS A 84 12.76 12.30 0.42
N GLU A 85 12.80 11.32 1.32
CA GLU A 85 12.95 11.57 2.77
C GLU A 85 14.18 10.86 3.33
N THR A 86 14.20 9.53 3.25
CA THR A 86 15.20 8.72 3.96
C THR A 86 16.59 8.83 3.33
N ARG A 87 16.72 8.63 2.02
CA ARG A 87 17.99 8.66 1.31
C ARG A 87 18.64 10.06 1.36
N PRO A 88 17.91 11.17 1.14
CA PRO A 88 18.49 12.50 1.32
C PRO A 88 18.89 12.79 2.77
N ALA A 89 18.10 12.38 3.76
CA ALA A 89 18.45 12.58 5.18
C ALA A 89 19.75 11.85 5.55
N LEU A 90 19.91 10.58 5.13
CA LEU A 90 21.16 9.85 5.33
C LEU A 90 22.34 10.55 4.66
N ALA A 91 22.17 11.06 3.44
CA ALA A 91 23.24 11.76 2.71
C ALA A 91 23.69 13.03 3.43
N ALA A 92 22.72 13.79 3.95
CA ALA A 92 22.97 15.01 4.71
C ALA A 92 23.75 14.74 6.01
N GLU A 93 23.34 13.74 6.80
CA GLU A 93 24.03 13.33 8.03
C GLU A 93 25.49 12.90 7.77
N LEU A 94 25.76 12.35 6.59
CA LEU A 94 27.09 11.87 6.19
C LEU A 94 27.94 12.93 5.49
N GLY A 95 27.36 14.08 5.12
CA GLY A 95 28.04 15.10 4.33
C GLY A 95 28.47 14.59 2.95
N ILE A 96 27.72 13.67 2.34
CA ILE A 96 27.99 13.13 1.00
C ILE A 96 26.84 13.44 0.04
N ASP A 97 27.13 13.32 -1.25
CA ASP A 97 26.09 13.41 -2.29
C ASP A 97 25.10 12.23 -2.21
N THR A 98 23.80 12.51 -2.33
CA THR A 98 22.72 11.51 -2.26
C THR A 98 22.90 10.36 -3.25
N ASN A 99 23.51 10.60 -4.42
CA ASN A 99 23.75 9.55 -5.41
C ASN A 99 24.78 8.52 -4.95
N ARG A 100 25.60 8.85 -3.95
CA ARG A 100 26.55 7.91 -3.34
C ARG A 100 25.89 6.90 -2.40
N ILE A 101 24.66 7.16 -1.96
CA ILE A 101 23.88 6.18 -1.21
C ILE A 101 23.17 5.28 -2.21
N THR A 102 23.66 4.06 -2.34
CA THR A 102 23.11 3.05 -3.25
C THR A 102 22.73 1.79 -2.48
N SER A 103 21.71 1.10 -2.97
CA SER A 103 21.21 -0.14 -2.38
C SER A 103 20.55 -1.01 -3.45
N PRO A 104 20.98 -2.27 -3.61
CA PRO A 104 20.30 -3.24 -4.45
C PRO A 104 18.82 -3.39 -4.11
N THR A 105 18.47 -3.42 -2.82
CA THR A 105 17.08 -3.58 -2.34
C THR A 105 16.21 -2.41 -2.80
N PHE A 106 16.68 -1.17 -2.67
CA PHE A 106 15.94 0.01 -3.15
C PHE A 106 15.98 0.14 -4.67
N GLY A 107 17.03 -0.39 -5.33
CA GLY A 107 17.07 -0.57 -6.78
C GLY A 107 15.97 -1.51 -7.28
N ASP A 108 15.75 -2.62 -6.58
CA ASP A 108 14.66 -3.55 -6.88
C ASP A 108 13.28 -2.95 -6.58
N LEU A 109 13.14 -2.21 -5.48
CA LEU A 109 11.91 -1.47 -5.18
C LEU A 109 11.55 -0.49 -6.32
N ASN A 110 12.54 0.17 -6.93
CA ASN A 110 12.31 1.02 -8.10
C ASN A 110 11.80 0.23 -9.31
N LYS A 111 12.29 -1.00 -9.54
CA LYS A 111 11.80 -1.87 -10.62
C LYS A 111 10.32 -2.21 -10.40
N TYR A 112 9.94 -2.57 -9.17
CA TYR A 112 8.54 -2.78 -8.80
C TYR A 112 7.70 -1.50 -8.98
N ARG A 113 8.18 -0.35 -8.50
CA ARG A 113 7.52 0.95 -8.70
C ARG A 113 7.30 1.27 -10.17
N GLN A 114 8.28 1.02 -11.02
CA GLN A 114 8.18 1.22 -12.47
C GLN A 114 7.10 0.31 -13.06
N ALA A 115 7.15 -1.00 -12.77
CA ALA A 115 6.15 -1.95 -13.24
C ALA A 115 4.72 -1.53 -12.82
N VAL A 116 4.54 -1.15 -11.55
CA VAL A 116 3.25 -0.72 -10.99
C VAL A 116 2.73 0.59 -11.57
N ALA A 117 3.60 1.56 -11.84
CA ALA A 117 3.20 2.85 -12.39
C ALA A 117 2.75 2.78 -13.85
N HIS A 118 3.11 1.71 -14.57
CA HIS A 118 2.71 1.47 -15.96
C HIS A 118 1.43 0.62 -16.05
N VAL A 119 0.66 0.84 -17.12
CA VAL A 119 -0.69 0.28 -17.33
C VAL A 119 -0.74 -1.26 -17.31
N SER A 120 0.39 -1.93 -17.53
CA SER A 120 0.48 -3.39 -17.53
C SER A 120 0.84 -4.02 -16.18
N GLY A 121 1.35 -3.26 -15.19
CA GLY A 121 1.74 -3.81 -13.88
C GLY A 121 2.89 -4.84 -13.93
N ARG A 122 3.47 -5.09 -15.10
CA ARG A 122 4.30 -6.27 -15.39
C ARG A 122 5.78 -5.98 -15.17
N LEU A 123 6.47 -6.87 -14.45
CA LEU A 123 7.90 -6.77 -14.23
C LEU A 123 8.68 -7.11 -15.51
N ASP A 124 9.54 -6.20 -15.94
CA ASP A 124 10.32 -6.32 -17.19
C ASP A 124 11.77 -6.76 -16.98
N ARG A 125 12.31 -6.60 -15.78
CA ARG A 125 13.71 -6.85 -15.43
C ARG A 125 13.83 -7.58 -14.12
N ALA A 126 14.81 -8.47 -14.04
CA ALA A 126 15.07 -9.25 -12.85
C ALA A 126 15.46 -8.36 -11.67
N THR A 127 14.99 -8.73 -10.50
CA THR A 127 15.48 -8.22 -9.22
C THR A 127 16.83 -8.84 -8.87
N GLU A 128 17.62 -8.15 -8.08
CA GLU A 128 18.91 -8.62 -7.59
C GLU A 128 18.77 -9.38 -6.27
N VAL A 129 17.99 -8.82 -5.34
CA VAL A 129 17.88 -9.30 -3.96
C VAL A 129 16.44 -9.65 -3.55
N LEU A 130 15.43 -8.86 -3.95
CA LEU A 130 14.07 -9.03 -3.42
C LEU A 130 13.39 -10.31 -3.93
N ASN A 131 13.46 -10.59 -5.23
CA ASN A 131 12.98 -11.82 -5.86
C ASN A 131 11.54 -12.25 -5.50
N LEU A 132 10.67 -11.28 -5.19
CA LEU A 132 9.27 -11.51 -4.80
C LEU A 132 8.34 -11.76 -5.99
N VAL A 133 8.74 -11.33 -7.19
CA VAL A 133 7.95 -11.41 -8.43
C VAL A 133 8.89 -11.83 -9.55
N ALA A 134 8.47 -12.80 -10.35
CA ALA A 134 9.25 -13.24 -11.51
C ALA A 134 9.13 -12.24 -12.67
N VAL A 135 10.16 -12.20 -13.52
CA VAL A 135 10.10 -11.40 -14.75
C VAL A 135 8.98 -11.93 -15.64
N GLY A 136 8.11 -11.04 -16.09
CA GLY A 136 6.96 -11.37 -16.90
C GLY A 136 5.64 -11.41 -16.13
N ASP A 137 5.68 -11.45 -14.81
CA ASP A 137 4.48 -11.46 -13.96
C ASP A 137 4.06 -10.05 -13.54
N ASN A 138 2.80 -9.91 -13.12
CA ASN A 138 2.31 -8.68 -12.53
C ASN A 138 2.84 -8.51 -11.11
N VAL A 139 3.18 -7.29 -10.76
CA VAL A 139 3.55 -6.91 -9.39
C VAL A 139 2.28 -6.74 -8.56
N ASP A 140 1.68 -7.88 -8.23
CA ASP A 140 0.47 -8.02 -7.42
C ASP A 140 0.84 -8.78 -6.14
N LEU A 141 1.55 -8.09 -5.24
CA LEU A 141 2.01 -8.70 -3.99
C LEU A 141 0.82 -9.04 -3.09
N ASP A 142 0.76 -10.29 -2.65
CA ASP A 142 -0.13 -10.68 -1.56
C ASP A 142 0.38 -10.15 -0.21
N GLU A 143 -0.36 -10.45 0.86
CA GLU A 143 -0.02 -9.98 2.20
C GLU A 143 1.36 -10.46 2.67
N VAL A 144 1.70 -11.73 2.39
CA VAL A 144 2.98 -12.32 2.80
C VAL A 144 4.14 -11.68 2.05
N ALA A 145 4.01 -11.53 0.74
CA ALA A 145 5.01 -10.89 -0.09
C ALA A 145 5.18 -9.40 0.26
N LEU A 146 4.08 -8.70 0.60
CA LEU A 146 4.14 -7.31 1.01
C LEU A 146 4.83 -7.15 2.37
N THR A 147 4.55 -8.01 3.35
CA THR A 147 5.27 -8.04 4.63
C THR A 147 6.76 -8.32 4.42
N THR A 148 7.08 -9.30 3.59
CA THR A 148 8.47 -9.66 3.24
C THR A 148 9.21 -8.48 2.59
N LEU A 149 8.53 -7.74 1.71
CA LEU A 149 9.06 -6.51 1.13
C LEU A 149 9.41 -5.50 2.22
N PHE A 150 8.45 -5.17 3.10
CA PHE A 150 8.67 -4.15 4.12
C PHE A 150 9.75 -4.52 5.13
N ASP A 151 9.82 -5.79 5.54
CA ASP A 151 10.89 -6.28 6.40
C ASP A 151 12.26 -6.11 5.73
N ALA A 152 12.38 -6.47 4.45
CA ALA A 152 13.61 -6.28 3.68
C ALA A 152 14.00 -4.80 3.56
N LEU A 153 13.03 -3.89 3.34
CA LEU A 153 13.29 -2.45 3.29
C LEU A 153 13.78 -1.91 4.64
N VAL A 154 13.14 -2.29 5.75
CA VAL A 154 13.54 -1.86 7.09
C VAL A 154 14.95 -2.39 7.44
N LEU A 155 15.21 -3.66 7.15
CA LEU A 155 16.53 -4.27 7.37
C LEU A 155 17.61 -3.54 6.57
N GLU A 156 17.33 -3.20 5.31
CA GLU A 156 18.30 -2.51 4.46
C GLU A 156 18.59 -1.08 4.95
N VAL A 157 17.57 -0.33 5.36
CA VAL A 157 17.78 1.01 5.91
C VAL A 157 18.65 0.95 7.16
N ASN A 158 18.41 -0.03 8.03
CA ASN A 158 19.24 -0.24 9.21
C ASN A 158 20.68 -0.60 8.84
N ARG A 159 20.89 -1.48 7.85
CA ARG A 159 22.21 -1.84 7.35
C ARG A 159 22.95 -0.61 6.81
N LEU A 160 22.29 0.24 6.03
CA LEU A 160 22.87 1.47 5.49
C LEU A 160 23.22 2.45 6.61
N ALA A 161 22.31 2.65 7.57
CA ALA A 161 22.54 3.55 8.70
C ALA A 161 23.69 3.09 9.60
N GLU A 162 23.81 1.78 9.84
CA GLU A 162 24.90 1.21 10.62
C GLU A 162 26.23 1.35 9.87
N ALA A 163 26.26 0.99 8.58
CA ALA A 163 27.47 1.06 7.76
C ALA A 163 28.02 2.49 7.61
N HIS A 164 27.13 3.49 7.67
CA HIS A 164 27.51 4.87 7.41
C HIS A 164 27.59 5.75 8.67
N CYS A 165 26.67 5.58 9.62
CA CYS A 165 26.56 6.42 10.81
C CYS A 165 26.87 5.67 12.12
N GLY A 166 27.05 4.35 12.09
CA GLY A 166 27.16 3.52 13.30
C GLY A 166 25.88 3.50 14.16
N LEU A 167 24.73 3.86 13.57
CA LEU A 167 23.44 3.95 14.25
C LEU A 167 22.51 2.84 13.77
N GLN A 168 21.86 2.15 14.71
CA GLN A 168 20.70 1.30 14.42
C GLN A 168 19.42 2.14 14.55
N LEU A 169 18.69 2.31 13.45
CA LEU A 169 17.51 3.16 13.40
C LEU A 169 16.22 2.44 13.86
N GLY A 170 16.22 1.11 13.91
CA GLY A 170 15.06 0.30 14.31
C GLY A 170 13.83 0.57 13.42
N HIS A 171 12.62 0.38 13.95
CA HIS A 171 11.36 0.75 13.28
C HIS A 171 11.01 2.25 13.44
N LEU A 172 11.94 3.11 13.87
CA LEU A 172 11.64 4.50 14.29
C LEU A 172 11.45 5.50 13.15
N PHE A 173 11.50 5.07 11.89
CA PHE A 173 11.26 5.92 10.71
C PHE A 173 9.85 6.56 10.63
N VAL A 174 8.92 6.15 11.49
CA VAL A 174 7.55 6.71 11.52
C VAL A 174 7.44 8.00 12.35
N LYS A 175 8.48 8.43 13.07
CA LYS A 175 8.41 9.60 13.97
C LYS A 175 9.58 10.58 13.83
N ARG A 176 9.69 11.27 12.70
CA ARG A 176 10.32 12.61 12.67
C ARG A 176 9.56 13.56 11.74
N THR A 177 8.36 13.95 12.17
CA THR A 177 7.77 15.23 11.78
C THR A 177 7.74 16.10 13.03
N THR A 178 8.56 17.15 13.02
CA THR A 178 8.40 18.50 13.61
C THR A 178 9.73 19.02 14.19
N HIS A 179 10.33 19.96 13.47
CA HIS A 179 10.94 21.15 14.05
C HIS A 179 10.26 22.37 13.43
#